data_AF-A0A2V7F641-F1
#
_entry.id   AF-A0A2V7F641-F1
#
_cell.length_a   1.000
_cell.length_b   1.000
_cell.length_c   1.000
_cell.angle_alpha   90.00
_cell.angle_beta   90.00
_cell.angle_gamma   90.00
#
_symmetry.space_group_name_H-M   'P 1'
#
loop_
_entity.id
_entity.type
_entity.pdbx_description
1 polymer ?
#
loop_
_entity_poly.entity_id
_entity_poly.type
_entity_poly.pdbx_seq_one_letter_code
_entity_poly.pdbx_strand_id
1 'polypeptide(L)'
;MIALVLVVVLLVTVATPARAEAMEVGTIIFLVGVGVAVLIVIAYLIVANVSERRHAEAPARAPMADAGPLVLVAHVNAATESP
;
A
#
# COMPACT_ATOMS: atom_id res chain seq x y z
N MET A 1 -1.25 3.33 9.80
CA MET A 1 -0.39 4.35 9.17
C MET A 1 -0.12 5.51 10.12
N ILE A 2 -1.13 6.20 10.64
CA ILE A 2 -0.94 7.30 11.60
C ILE A 2 -0.11 6.88 12.82
N ALA A 3 -0.39 5.72 13.43
CA ALA A 3 0.42 5.21 14.54
C ALA A 3 1.91 5.01 14.17
N LEU A 4 2.18 4.53 12.96
CA LEU A 4 3.54 4.30 12.48
C LEU A 4 4.25 5.64 12.20
N VAL A 5 3.54 6.60 11.59
CA VAL A 5 4.04 7.97 11.40
C VAL A 5 4.35 8.63 12.73
N LEU A 6 3.48 8.50 13.74
CA LEU A 6 3.71 9.06 15.06
C LEU A 6 4.92 8.44 15.77
N VAL A 7 5.12 7.12 15.66
CA VAL A 7 6.30 6.43 16.21
C VAL A 7 7.57 6.91 15.52
N VAL A 8 7.56 7.07 14.20
CA VAL A 8 8.70 7.61 13.45
C VAL A 8 9.00 9.04 13.89
N VAL A 9 7.98 9.90 13.96
CA VAL A 9 8.15 11.30 14.40
C VAL A 9 8.73 11.34 15.81
N LEU A 10 8.19 10.53 16.73
CA LEU A 10 8.69 10.42 18.10
C LEU A 10 10.16 9.97 18.13
N LEU A 11 10.53 8.94 17.36
CA LEU A 11 11.91 8.46 17.26
C LEU A 11 12.84 9.54 16.72
N VAL A 12 12.43 10.26 15.68
CA VAL A 12 13.21 11.37 15.12
C VAL A 12 13.38 12.48 16.16
N THR A 13 12.31 12.89 16.84
CA THR A 13 12.36 13.95 17.86
C THR A 13 13.22 13.55 19.06
N VAL A 14 13.17 12.30 19.50
CA VAL A 14 14.01 11.78 20.59
C VAL A 14 15.47 11.65 20.14
N ALA A 15 15.72 11.24 18.89
CA ALA A 15 17.07 11.08 18.35
C ALA A 15 17.73 12.41 17.97
N THR A 16 16.96 13.49 17.76
CA THR A 16 17.52 14.83 17.52
C THR A 16 18.01 15.46 18.82
N PRO A 17 19.33 15.70 18.99
CA PRO A 17 19.86 16.31 20.20
C PRO A 17 19.41 17.78 20.34
N ALA A 18 18.88 18.15 21.51
CA ALA A 18 18.27 19.45 21.78
C ALA A 18 19.24 20.64 21.93
N ARG A 19 20.55 20.44 21.74
CA ARG A 19 21.55 21.52 21.90
C ARG A 19 22.36 21.72 20.62
N ALA A 20 22.01 22.76 19.89
CA ALA A 20 22.80 23.34 18.79
C ALA A 20 24.00 24.16 19.32
N GLU A 21 24.54 23.81 20.48
CA GLU A 21 25.74 24.43 21.05
C GLU A 21 26.95 23.80 20.35
N ALA A 22 27.33 24.40 19.21
CA ALA A 22 28.50 24.02 18.39
C ALA A 22 28.51 22.58 17.84
N MET A 23 27.42 22.15 17.18
CA MET A 23 27.48 20.92 16.38
C MET A 23 28.48 21.06 15.23
N GLU A 24 29.44 20.14 15.17
CA GLU A 24 30.42 20.04 14.11
C GLU A 24 29.72 19.76 12.76
N VAL A 25 30.21 20.36 11.67
CA VAL A 25 29.57 20.30 10.34
C VAL A 25 29.34 18.86 9.88
N GLY A 26 30.27 17.95 10.20
CA GLY A 26 30.14 16.53 9.88
C GLY A 26 28.92 15.88 10.53
N THR A 27 28.61 16.24 11.77
CA THR A 27 27.44 15.72 12.51
C THR A 27 26.13 16.21 11.91
N ILE A 28 26.09 17.46 11.44
CA ILE A 28 24.92 18.02 10.75
C ILE A 28 24.67 17.24 9.45
N ILE A 29 25.70 17.05 8.63
CA ILE A 29 25.59 16.32 7.36
C ILE A 29 25.14 14.88 7.61
N PHE A 30 25.68 14.24 8.65
CA PHE A 30 25.30 12.89 9.05
C PHE A 30 23.81 12.80 9.44
N LEU A 31 23.33 13.71 10.28
CA LEU A 31 21.91 13.75 10.68
C LEU A 31 20.98 14.00 9.49
N VAL A 32 21.37 14.90 8.58
CA VAL A 32 20.62 15.14 7.34
C VAL A 32 20.56 13.86 6.50
N GLY A 33 21.69 13.17 6.31
CA GLY A 33 21.77 11.92 5.57
C GLY A 33 20.88 10.83 6.17
N VAL A 34 20.94 10.65 7.50
CA VAL A 34 20.07 9.71 8.23
C VAL A 34 18.60 10.08 8.05
N GLY A 35 18.25 11.37 8.15
CA GLY A 35 16.90 11.85 7.92
C GLY A 35 16.37 11.51 6.52
N VAL A 36 17.18 11.74 5.48
CA VAL A 36 16.84 11.40 4.09
C VAL A 36 16.65 9.89 3.92
N ALA A 37 17.55 9.07 4.48
CA ALA A 37 17.44 7.62 4.42
C ALA A 37 16.14 7.11 5.06
N VAL A 38 15.76 7.66 6.22
CA VAL A 38 14.50 7.33 6.90
C VAL A 38 13.30 7.70 6.01
N LEU A 39 13.30 8.87 5.37
CA LEU A 39 12.23 9.27 4.45
C LEU A 39 12.10 8.32 3.25
N ILE A 40 13.22 7.85 2.68
CA ILE A 40 13.21 6.87 1.58
C ILE A 40 12.55 5.56 2.04
N VAL A 41 12.90 5.07 3.23
CA VAL A 41 12.30 3.85 3.78
C VAL A 41 10.79 4.03 3.98
N ILE A 42 10.35 5.16 4.53
CA ILE A 42 8.92 5.45 4.72
C ILE A 42 8.19 5.49 3.38
N ALA A 43 8.74 6.19 2.39
CA ALA A 43 8.16 6.26 1.05
C ALA A 43 8.04 4.86 0.42
N TYR A 44 9.09 4.04 0.51
CA TYR A 44 9.08 2.66 0.04
C TYR A 44 7.99 1.83 0.74
N LEU A 45 7.89 1.92 2.07
CA LEU A 45 6.88 1.19 2.85
C LEU A 45 5.45 1.65 2.52
N ILE A 46 5.25 2.94 2.24
CA ILE A 46 3.96 3.45 1.78
C ILE A 46 3.62 2.83 0.42
N VAL A 47 4.54 2.88 -0.54
CA VAL A 47 4.32 2.31 -1.89
C VAL A 47 4.04 0.81 -1.81
N ALA A 48 4.84 0.07 -1.05
CA ALA A 48 4.65 -1.36 -0.84
C ALA A 48 3.28 -1.68 -0.21
N ASN A 49 2.91 -0.96 0.86
CA ASN A 49 1.62 -1.16 1.53
C ASN A 49 0.42 -0.74 0.66
N VAL A 50 0.58 0.28 -0.20
CA VAL A 50 -0.48 0.71 -1.13
C VAL A 50 -0.61 -0.30 -2.28
N SER A 51 0.48 -0.84 -2.82
CA SER A 51 0.41 -1.92 -3.80
C SER A 51 -0.29 -3.16 -3.24
N GLU A 52 0.05 -3.58 -2.02
CA GLU A 52 -0.60 -4.71 -1.36
C GLU A 52 -2.11 -4.49 -1.24
N ARG A 53 -2.54 -3.29 -0.81
CA ARG A 53 -3.97 -2.94 -0.73
C ARG A 53 -4.66 -2.97 -2.08
N ARG A 54 -4.01 -2.48 -3.14
CA ARG A 54 -4.55 -2.54 -4.51
C ARG A 54 -4.65 -3.98 -5.03
N HIS A 55 -3.74 -4.87 -4.64
CA HIS A 55 -3.82 -6.30 -4.96
C HIS A 55 -4.86 -7.04 -4.12
N ALA A 56 -5.07 -6.65 -2.86
CA ALA A 56 -6.11 -7.21 -1.99
C ALA A 56 -7.53 -6.73 -2.36
N GLU A 57 -7.67 -5.51 -2.90
CA GLU A 57 -8.94 -4.98 -3.41
C GLU A 57 -9.19 -5.31 -4.88
N ALA A 58 -8.20 -5.82 -5.62
CA ALA A 58 -8.47 -6.46 -6.90
C ALA A 58 -9.32 -7.69 -6.56
N PRO A 59 -10.63 -7.68 -6.90
CA PRO A 59 -11.44 -8.86 -6.70
C PRO A 59 -10.72 -9.97 -7.43
N ALA A 60 -10.57 -11.13 -6.79
CA ALA A 60 -10.27 -12.35 -7.51
C ALA A 60 -11.13 -12.31 -8.77
N ARG A 61 -10.51 -12.11 -9.93
CA ARG A 61 -11.20 -12.22 -11.21
C ARG A 61 -11.74 -13.62 -11.19
N ALA A 62 -13.03 -13.75 -10.90
CA ALA A 62 -13.72 -15.01 -10.95
C ALA A 62 -13.43 -15.59 -12.34
N PRO A 63 -12.83 -16.79 -12.43
CA PRO A 63 -12.84 -17.47 -13.70
C PRO A 63 -14.30 -17.91 -13.92
N MET A 64 -14.92 -17.41 -15.00
CA MET A 64 -16.29 -17.72 -15.44
C MET A 64 -17.40 -17.20 -14.50
N ALA A 65 -18.52 -16.64 -14.99
CA ALA A 65 -19.16 -16.90 -16.26
C ALA A 65 -19.58 -15.59 -16.93
N ASP A 66 -18.97 -15.32 -18.08
CA ASP A 66 -19.75 -14.85 -19.22
C ASP A 66 -20.70 -16.00 -19.60
N ALA A 67 -21.75 -16.18 -18.79
CA ALA A 67 -22.93 -16.93 -19.18
C ALA A 67 -23.70 -16.02 -20.14
N GLY A 68 -23.06 -15.78 -21.29
CA GLY A 68 -23.67 -15.14 -22.43
C GLY A 68 -24.88 -15.95 -22.92
N PRO A 69 -25.50 -15.51 -24.03
CA PRO A 69 -26.88 -15.84 -24.46
C PRO A 69 -27.25 -17.33 -24.59
N LEU A 70 -26.30 -18.26 -24.43
CA LEU A 70 -26.49 -19.70 -24.40
C LEU A 70 -27.37 -20.20 -23.26
N VAL A 71 -27.34 -19.58 -22.07
CA VAL A 71 -28.23 -19.98 -20.96
C VAL A 71 -29.70 -19.64 -21.28
N LEU A 72 -29.93 -18.52 -21.98
CA LEU A 72 -31.27 -18.15 -22.44
C LEU A 72 -31.76 -19.11 -23.52
N VAL A 73 -30.89 -19.52 -24.45
CA VAL A 73 -31.22 -20.49 -25.52
C VAL A 73 -31.51 -21.88 -24.94
N ALA A 74 -30.75 -22.34 -23.95
CA ALA A 74 -30.98 -23.62 -23.29
C ALA A 74 -32.32 -23.65 -22.53
N HIS A 75 -32.69 -22.55 -21.88
CA HIS A 75 -33.97 -22.45 -21.16
C HIS A 75 -35.17 -22.38 -22.11
N VAL A 76 -35.03 -21.68 -23.25
CA VAL A 76 -36.08 -21.60 -24.29
C VAL A 76 -36.27 -22.95 -24.99
N ASN A 77 -35.19 -23.66 -25.31
CA ASN A 77 -35.28 -24.97 -25.97
C ASN A 77 -35.94 -26.04 -25.06
N ALA A 78 -35.62 -26.02 -23.76
CA ALA A 78 -36.26 -26.92 -22.80
C ALA A 78 -37.77 -26.65 -22.62
N ALA A 79 -38.22 -25.40 -22.81
CA ALA A 79 -39.63 -25.05 -22.76
C ALA A 79 -40.41 -25.48 -24.01
N THR A 80 -39.73 -25.73 -25.14
CA THR A 80 -40.34 -26.18 -26.40
C THR A 80 -40.37 -27.69 -26.56
N GLU A 81 -39.67 -28.46 -25.73
CA GLU A 81 -39.60 -29.93 -25.80
C GLU A 81 -40.47 -30.68 -24.76
N SER A 82 -41.42 -30.02 -24.10
CA SER A 82 -42.39 -30.74 -23.26
C SER A 82 -43.53 -31.33 -24.12
N PRO A 83 -43.71 -32.68 -24.16
CA PRO A 83 -44.80 -33.35 -24.86
C PRO A 83 -46.16 -33.15 -24.19
#